data_AF-A0A920R436-F1
#
_entry.id   AF-A0A920R436-F1
#
_cell.length_a   1.000
_cell.length_b   1.000
_cell.length_c   1.000
_cell.angle_alpha   90.00
_cell.angle_beta   90.00
_cell.angle_gamma   90.00
#
_symmetry.space_group_name_H-M   'P 1'
#
loop_
_entity.id
_entity.type
_entity.pdbx_description
1 polymer ?
#
loop_
_entity_poly.entity_id
_entity_poly.type
_entity_poly.pdbx_seq_one_letter_code
_entity_poly.pdbx_strand_id
1 'polypeptide(L)'
;MTEKQVHELTLYFGLFPLGVVLVLVYCSIYLGYRFYRSSVSPVISLAKKVESLDLESVGNNEFKPETLDLSTDREIVTLTKALDRLTKRVREFISRERDFTRDVSHELRSPLTVISIACDMLLTEQELVRPAKNSVHRIKRAADDMKSLVEAFLLLARESDGSLTTEPVNVNELLAEEAEHFRPLLEGKPLS
;
A
#
# COMPACT_ATOMS: atom_id res chain seq x y z
N MET A 1 54.80 -23.76 -64.52
CA MET A 1 54.09 -23.08 -63.41
C MET A 1 53.34 -24.16 -62.66
N THR A 2 53.76 -24.46 -61.44
CA THR A 2 53.56 -25.74 -60.74
C THR A 2 52.13 -25.91 -60.21
N GLU A 3 51.49 -27.05 -60.48
CA GLU A 3 50.15 -27.46 -59.97
C GLU A 3 49.97 -27.24 -58.46
N LYS A 4 51.05 -27.31 -57.69
CA LYS A 4 51.08 -27.05 -56.25
C LYS A 4 50.62 -25.63 -55.87
N GLN A 5 50.93 -24.61 -56.69
CA GLN A 5 50.52 -23.23 -56.43
C GLN A 5 49.02 -23.00 -56.66
N VAL A 6 48.41 -23.74 -57.58
CA VAL A 6 46.96 -23.62 -57.86
C VAL A 6 46.17 -24.26 -56.72
N HIS A 7 46.61 -25.41 -56.20
CA HIS A 7 45.95 -26.08 -55.07
C HIS A 7 46.03 -25.28 -53.76
N GLU A 8 47.19 -24.67 -53.49
CA GLU A 8 47.39 -23.78 -52.34
C GLU A 8 46.47 -22.54 -52.43
N LEU A 9 46.34 -21.95 -53.63
CA LEU A 9 45.48 -20.80 -53.86
C LEU A 9 43.98 -21.16 -53.73
N THR A 10 43.55 -22.34 -54.19
CA THR A 10 42.15 -22.80 -54.01
C THR A 10 41.79 -23.09 -52.56
N LEU A 11 42.75 -23.58 -51.76
CA LEU A 11 42.57 -23.80 -50.32
C LEU A 11 42.43 -22.48 -49.55
N TYR A 12 43.26 -21.48 -49.85
CA TYR A 12 43.12 -20.13 -49.28
C TYR A 12 41.80 -19.47 -49.66
N PHE A 13 41.36 -19.60 -50.91
CA PHE A 13 40.07 -19.05 -51.36
C PHE A 13 38.85 -19.70 -50.69
N GLY A 14 38.93 -20.96 -50.26
CA GLY A 14 37.85 -21.66 -49.56
C GLY A 14 37.84 -21.45 -48.04
N LEU A 15 39.02 -21.43 -47.40
CA LEU A 15 39.13 -21.33 -45.94
C LEU A 15 38.94 -19.91 -45.42
N PHE A 16 39.39 -18.90 -46.18
CA PHE A 16 39.26 -17.48 -45.82
C PHE A 16 37.80 -17.02 -45.63
N PRO A 17 36.86 -17.24 -46.58
CA PRO A 17 35.47 -16.84 -46.38
C PRO A 17 34.80 -17.58 -45.22
N LEU A 18 35.19 -18.84 -44.96
CA LEU A 18 34.67 -19.63 -43.86
C LEU A 18 35.09 -19.05 -42.50
N GLY A 19 36.35 -18.60 -42.39
CA GLY A 19 36.84 -17.85 -41.24
C GLY A 19 36.11 -16.52 -41.04
N VAL A 20 35.87 -15.76 -42.11
CA VAL A 20 35.11 -14.50 -42.05
C VAL A 20 33.69 -14.73 -41.57
N VAL A 21 32.98 -15.74 -42.09
CA VAL A 21 31.63 -16.09 -41.65
C VAL A 21 31.61 -16.47 -40.17
N LEU A 22 32.59 -17.26 -39.71
CA LEU A 22 32.68 -17.68 -38.32
C LEU A 22 32.92 -16.48 -37.39
N VAL A 23 33.78 -15.53 -37.78
CA VAL A 23 33.99 -14.27 -37.06
C VAL A 23 32.71 -13.43 -37.03
N LEU A 24 31.98 -13.32 -38.14
CA LEU A 24 30.72 -12.57 -38.20
C LEU A 24 29.64 -13.18 -37.30
N VAL A 25 29.50 -14.52 -37.30
CA VAL A 25 28.58 -15.24 -36.41
C VAL A 25 28.98 -15.02 -34.95
N TYR A 26 30.26 -15.17 -34.62
CA TYR A 26 30.76 -14.95 -33.27
C TYR A 26 30.52 -13.51 -32.80
N CYS A 27 30.79 -12.53 -33.67
CA CYS A 27 30.54 -11.13 -33.40
C CYS A 27 29.05 -10.86 -33.19
N SER A 28 28.17 -11.42 -34.03
CA SER A 28 26.72 -11.27 -33.91
C SER A 28 26.18 -11.85 -32.59
N ILE A 29 26.65 -13.04 -32.19
CA ILE A 29 26.30 -13.65 -30.90
C ILE A 29 26.83 -12.81 -29.73
N TYR A 30 28.07 -12.31 -29.83
CA TYR A 30 28.68 -11.48 -28.79
C TYR A 30 27.94 -10.14 -28.60
N LEU A 31 27.62 -9.45 -29.71
CA LEU A 31 26.82 -8.22 -29.68
C LEU A 31 25.40 -8.49 -29.17
N GLY A 32 24.76 -9.59 -29.61
CA GLY A 32 23.43 -9.97 -29.15
C GLY A 32 23.39 -10.25 -27.65
N TYR A 33 24.37 -10.98 -27.11
CA TYR A 33 24.49 -11.24 -25.68
C TYR A 33 24.72 -9.95 -24.87
N ARG A 34 25.57 -9.05 -25.37
CA ARG A 34 25.84 -7.75 -24.73
C ARG A 34 24.60 -6.85 -24.73
N PHE A 35 23.85 -6.82 -25.83
CA PHE A 35 22.63 -6.02 -25.97
C PHE A 35 21.49 -6.54 -25.08
N TYR A 36 21.27 -7.87 -25.08
CA TYR A 36 20.27 -8.52 -24.23
C TYR A 36 20.49 -8.20 -22.75
N ARG A 37 21.74 -8.19 -22.30
CA ARG A 37 22.09 -7.91 -20.90
C ARG A 37 21.95 -6.43 -20.53
N SER A 38 22.10 -5.51 -21.48
CA SER A 38 22.04 -4.07 -21.25
C SER A 38 20.62 -3.52 -21.10
N SER A 39 19.67 -3.98 -21.92
CA SER A 39 18.32 -3.40 -21.95
C SER A 39 17.27 -4.16 -21.12
N VAL A 40 17.46 -5.46 -20.88
CA VAL A 40 16.48 -6.27 -20.14
C VAL A 40 16.71 -6.21 -18.61
N SER A 41 17.97 -6.10 -18.19
CA SER A 41 18.34 -6.04 -16.76
C SER A 41 17.75 -4.82 -16.01
N PRO A 42 17.74 -3.60 -16.57
CA PRO A 42 17.18 -2.42 -15.90
C PRO A 42 15.66 -2.53 -15.70
N VAL A 43 14.94 -3.09 -16.66
CA VAL A 43 13.48 -3.26 -16.59
C VAL A 43 13.09 -4.25 -15.49
N ILE A 44 13.80 -5.39 -15.39
CA ILE A 44 13.58 -6.37 -14.31
C ILE A 44 13.91 -5.77 -12.95
N SER A 45 14.94 -4.93 -12.88
CA SER A 45 15.33 -4.25 -11.64
C SER A 45 14.28 -3.23 -11.21
N LEU A 46 13.68 -2.49 -12.16
CA LEU A 46 12.54 -1.61 -11.91
C LEU A 46 11.31 -2.39 -11.45
N ALA A 47 10.98 -3.49 -12.12
CA ALA A 47 9.84 -4.34 -11.77
C ALA A 47 9.97 -4.89 -10.33
N LYS A 48 11.15 -5.41 -9.96
CA LYS A 48 11.42 -5.87 -8.58
C LYS A 48 11.33 -4.75 -7.56
N LYS A 49 11.76 -3.54 -7.90
CA LYS A 49 11.69 -2.40 -6.99
C LYS A 49 10.25 -1.95 -6.77
N VAL A 50 9.41 -1.98 -7.81
CA VAL A 50 7.96 -1.74 -7.71
C VAL A 50 7.27 -2.83 -6.91
N GLU A 51 7.62 -4.10 -7.11
CA GLU A 51 7.10 -5.23 -6.34
C GLU A 51 7.47 -5.12 -4.85
N SER A 52 8.65 -4.57 -4.54
CA SER A 52 9.09 -4.29 -3.17
C SER A 52 8.58 -2.96 -2.59
N LEU A 53 7.89 -2.12 -3.39
CA LEU A 53 7.20 -0.95 -2.87
C LEU A 53 5.93 -1.43 -2.17
N ASP A 54 6.09 -1.83 -0.92
CA ASP A 54 4.99 -1.99 -0.02
C ASP A 54 4.40 -0.61 0.29
N LEU A 55 3.30 -0.26 -0.39
CA LEU A 55 2.66 1.05 -0.27
C LEU A 55 2.04 1.27 1.12
N GLU A 56 1.84 0.20 1.90
CA GLU A 56 1.25 0.26 3.23
C GLU A 56 2.26 0.72 4.30
N SER A 57 3.56 0.35 4.18
CA SER A 57 4.60 0.64 5.18
C SER A 57 5.44 1.89 4.93
N VAL A 58 5.22 2.61 3.83
CA VAL A 58 6.11 3.70 3.39
C VAL A 58 5.68 5.05 3.96
N GLY A 59 6.03 5.28 5.21
CA GLY A 59 6.00 6.62 5.82
C GLY A 59 7.06 7.57 5.25
N ASN A 60 8.21 7.08 4.76
CA ASN A 60 9.35 7.96 4.42
C ASN A 60 10.29 7.49 3.29
N ASN A 61 10.11 6.31 2.70
CA ASN A 61 10.96 5.87 1.59
C ASN A 61 10.51 6.53 0.27
N GLU A 62 11.14 7.65 -0.09
CA GLU A 62 11.13 8.15 -1.46
C GLU A 62 11.58 7.04 -2.42
N PHE A 63 10.80 6.83 -3.48
CA PHE A 63 11.31 6.12 -4.65
C PHE A 63 12.49 6.96 -5.18
N LYS A 64 13.72 6.55 -4.87
CA LYS A 64 14.95 7.23 -5.32
C LYS A 64 15.52 6.52 -6.53
N PRO A 65 15.20 6.99 -7.76
CA PRO A 65 15.73 6.40 -8.98
C PRO A 65 17.23 6.69 -9.21
N GLU A 66 17.86 7.55 -8.39
CA GLU A 66 19.29 7.90 -8.48
C GLU A 66 20.26 6.73 -8.31
N THR A 67 19.81 5.58 -7.80
CA THR A 67 20.65 4.38 -7.63
C THR A 67 20.67 3.45 -8.84
N LEU A 68 19.89 3.76 -9.87
CA LEU A 68 19.95 3.02 -11.13
C LEU A 68 21.06 3.66 -11.97
N ASP A 69 22.06 2.88 -12.35
CA ASP A 69 23.04 3.24 -13.36
C ASP A 69 22.30 3.35 -14.71
N LEU A 70 21.54 4.44 -14.88
CA LEU A 70 20.68 4.74 -16.03
C LEU A 70 21.49 5.26 -17.22
N SER A 71 22.79 5.02 -17.24
CA SER A 71 23.76 5.61 -18.15
C SER A 71 23.64 5.14 -19.61
N THR A 72 22.57 4.45 -20.03
CA THR A 72 22.48 3.94 -21.41
C THR A 72 21.17 4.16 -22.17
N ASP A 73 19.97 4.16 -21.56
CA ASP A 73 18.71 4.19 -22.35
C ASP A 73 17.71 5.30 -21.92
N ARG A 74 17.49 6.30 -22.79
CA ARG A 74 16.56 7.43 -22.60
C ARG A 74 15.11 7.00 -22.30
N GLU A 75 14.71 5.86 -22.84
CA GLU A 75 13.38 5.26 -22.65
C GLU A 75 13.20 4.78 -21.21
N ILE A 76 14.23 4.15 -20.63
CA ILE A 76 14.23 3.68 -19.23
C ILE A 76 14.15 4.86 -18.26
N VAL A 77 14.86 5.96 -18.54
CA VAL A 77 14.76 7.20 -17.74
C VAL A 77 13.34 7.77 -17.77
N THR A 78 12.70 7.77 -18.95
CA THR A 78 11.32 8.26 -19.11
C THR A 78 10.34 7.40 -18.31
N LEU A 79 10.45 6.07 -18.39
CA LEU A 79 9.60 5.14 -17.62
C LEU A 79 9.79 5.32 -16.11
N THR A 80 11.03 5.44 -15.67
CA THR A 80 11.36 5.62 -14.25
C THR A 80 10.76 6.91 -13.69
N LYS A 81 10.83 8.02 -14.46
CA LYS A 81 10.18 9.29 -14.09
C LYS A 81 8.65 9.20 -14.06
N ALA A 82 8.05 8.44 -14.98
CA ALA A 82 6.60 8.24 -15.00
C ALA A 82 6.14 7.45 -13.76
N LEU A 83 6.89 6.40 -13.40
CA LEU A 83 6.63 5.57 -12.23
C LEU A 83 6.81 6.34 -10.91
N ASP A 84 7.86 7.16 -10.81
CA ASP A 84 8.07 8.05 -9.66
C ASP A 84 6.88 8.99 -9.45
N ARG A 85 6.43 9.65 -10.53
CA ARG A 85 5.24 10.53 -10.50
C ARG A 85 3.98 9.79 -10.10
N LEU A 86 3.78 8.56 -10.59
CA LEU A 86 2.64 7.73 -10.20
C LEU A 86 2.67 7.40 -8.71
N THR A 87 3.83 6.93 -8.22
CA THR A 87 4.05 6.56 -6.82
C THR A 87 3.77 7.76 -5.90
N LYS A 88 4.26 8.95 -6.28
CA LYS A 88 4.00 10.18 -5.53
C LYS A 88 2.50 10.52 -5.48
N ARG A 89 1.79 10.44 -6.61
CA ARG A 89 0.34 10.71 -6.67
C ARG A 89 -0.46 9.73 -5.84
N VAL A 90 -0.11 8.44 -5.87
CA VAL A 90 -0.76 7.40 -5.06
C VAL A 90 -0.54 7.68 -3.57
N ARG A 91 0.70 8.01 -3.16
CA ARG A 91 1.00 8.36 -1.77
C ARG A 91 0.23 9.59 -1.29
N GLU A 92 0.19 10.65 -2.09
CA GLU A 92 -0.58 11.85 -1.78
C GLU A 92 -2.08 11.54 -1.66
N PHE A 93 -2.62 10.63 -2.48
CA PHE A 93 -4.00 10.18 -2.39
C PHE A 93 -4.26 9.42 -1.08
N ILE A 94 -3.44 8.42 -0.76
CA ILE A 94 -3.54 7.65 0.49
C ILE A 94 -3.42 8.56 1.71
N SER A 95 -2.47 9.52 1.72
CA SER A 95 -2.32 10.48 2.81
C SER A 95 -3.58 11.32 3.01
N ARG A 96 -4.18 11.82 1.93
CA ARG A 96 -5.44 12.59 2.01
C ARG A 96 -6.60 11.75 2.51
N GLU A 97 -6.68 10.48 2.08
CA GLU A 97 -7.71 9.56 2.55
C GLU A 97 -7.58 9.26 4.04
N ARG A 98 -6.35 9.12 4.55
CA ARG A 98 -6.05 9.00 5.99
C ARG A 98 -6.47 10.25 6.76
N ASP A 99 -6.03 11.42 6.32
CA ASP A 99 -6.36 12.70 6.98
C ASP A 99 -7.88 12.91 7.00
N PHE A 100 -8.55 12.64 5.87
CA PHE A 100 -10.01 12.72 5.76
C PHE A 100 -10.71 11.76 6.72
N THR A 101 -10.29 10.49 6.77
CA THR A 101 -10.87 9.48 7.67
C THR A 101 -10.73 9.91 9.14
N ARG A 102 -9.54 10.41 9.51
CA ARG A 102 -9.28 10.92 10.86
C ARG A 102 -10.16 12.11 11.19
N ASP A 103 -10.22 13.11 10.31
CA ASP A 103 -10.96 14.35 10.56
C ASP A 103 -12.48 14.11 10.59
N VAL A 104 -13.01 13.27 9.68
CA VAL A 104 -14.42 12.88 9.66
C VAL A 104 -14.85 12.20 10.97
N SER A 105 -13.97 11.41 11.58
CA SER A 105 -14.24 10.78 12.89
C SER A 105 -14.62 11.81 13.96
N HIS A 106 -13.83 12.88 14.03
CA HIS A 106 -14.00 13.92 15.03
C HIS A 106 -15.18 14.83 14.69
N GLU A 107 -15.33 15.19 13.41
CA GLU A 107 -16.41 16.05 12.92
C GLU A 107 -17.79 15.37 12.99
N LEU A 108 -17.88 14.04 12.91
CA LEU A 108 -19.15 13.31 13.10
C LEU A 108 -19.48 13.04 14.57
N ARG A 109 -18.47 12.84 15.43
CA ARG A 109 -18.69 12.57 16.86
C ARG A 109 -19.33 13.75 17.58
N SER A 110 -18.91 14.97 17.27
CA SER A 110 -19.42 16.20 17.88
C SER A 110 -20.94 16.39 17.69
N PRO A 111 -21.50 16.42 16.46
CA PRO A 111 -22.92 16.57 16.25
C PRO A 111 -23.74 15.40 16.79
N LEU A 112 -23.24 14.15 16.71
CA LEU A 112 -23.91 13.00 17.33
C LEU A 112 -24.00 13.14 18.86
N THR A 113 -22.93 13.62 19.50
CA THR A 113 -22.92 13.88 20.93
C THR A 113 -23.94 14.97 21.31
N VAL A 114 -24.01 16.05 20.53
CA VAL A 114 -25.01 17.11 20.73
C VAL A 114 -26.44 16.55 20.61
N ILE A 115 -26.72 15.70 19.62
CA ILE A 115 -28.03 15.06 19.45
C ILE A 115 -28.37 14.17 20.65
N SER A 116 -27.43 13.34 21.11
CA SER A 116 -27.65 12.47 22.27
C SER A 116 -27.90 13.28 23.54
N ILE A 117 -27.15 14.35 23.80
CA ILE A 117 -27.35 15.25 24.94
C ILE A 117 -28.73 15.91 24.88
N ALA A 118 -29.13 16.42 23.71
CA ALA A 118 -30.45 17.03 23.54
C ALA A 118 -31.58 16.03 23.79
N CYS A 119 -31.41 14.78 23.33
CA CYS A 119 -32.37 13.71 23.62
C CYS A 119 -32.44 13.41 25.13
N ASP A 120 -31.30 13.36 25.81
CA ASP A 120 -31.24 13.12 27.26
C ASP A 120 -31.92 14.25 28.06
N MET A 121 -31.69 15.50 27.68
CA MET A 121 -32.39 16.64 28.27
C MET A 121 -33.91 16.52 28.09
N LEU A 122 -34.39 16.26 26.86
CA LEU A 122 -35.82 16.11 26.57
C LEU A 122 -36.47 14.94 27.30
N LEU A 123 -35.73 13.84 27.51
CA LEU A 123 -36.23 12.69 28.28
C LEU A 123 -36.35 12.98 29.78
N THR A 124 -35.60 13.97 30.28
CA THR A 124 -35.64 14.42 31.67
C THR A 124 -36.85 15.34 31.94
N GLU A 125 -37.47 15.93 30.90
CA GLU A 125 -38.66 16.77 31.06
C GLU A 125 -39.91 15.97 31.48
N GLN A 126 -40.58 16.45 32.53
CA GLN A 126 -41.76 15.80 33.09
C GLN A 126 -43.03 16.01 32.24
N GLU A 127 -43.12 17.14 31.51
CA GLU A 127 -44.31 17.49 30.71
C GLU A 127 -44.36 16.82 29.33
N LEU A 128 -43.31 16.09 28.94
CA LEU A 128 -43.27 15.46 27.62
C LEU A 128 -44.31 14.33 27.51
N VAL A 129 -45.24 14.45 26.56
CA VAL A 129 -46.29 13.46 26.30
C VAL A 129 -45.69 12.13 25.82
N ARG A 130 -46.30 10.98 26.18
CA ARG A 130 -45.80 9.62 25.86
C ARG A 130 -45.37 9.42 24.39
N PRO A 131 -46.15 9.84 23.37
CA PRO A 131 -45.72 9.71 21.97
C PRO A 131 -44.44 10.49 21.65
N ALA A 132 -44.26 11.68 22.24
CA ALA A 132 -43.04 12.47 22.07
C ALA A 132 -41.84 11.78 22.73
N LYS A 133 -41.99 11.23 23.95
CA LYS A 133 -40.93 10.45 24.61
C LYS A 133 -40.49 9.25 23.77
N ASN A 134 -41.43 8.53 23.16
CA ASN A 134 -41.12 7.41 22.27
C ASN A 134 -40.32 7.86 21.03
N SER A 135 -40.68 9.00 20.44
CA SER A 135 -39.93 9.58 19.32
C SER A 135 -38.50 9.98 19.72
N VAL A 136 -38.33 10.61 20.89
CA VAL A 136 -36.99 10.97 21.40
C VAL A 136 -36.14 9.73 21.66
N HIS A 137 -36.70 8.66 22.24
CA HIS A 137 -35.98 7.38 22.38
C HIS A 137 -35.54 6.78 21.04
N ARG A 138 -36.37 6.89 19.99
CA ARG A 138 -36.01 6.42 18.64
C ARG A 138 -34.87 7.25 18.05
N ILE A 139 -34.90 8.58 18.22
CA ILE A 139 -33.84 9.47 17.75
C ILE A 139 -32.53 9.16 18.49
N LYS A 140 -32.58 9.03 19.82
CA LYS A 140 -31.42 8.67 20.63
C LYS A 140 -30.80 7.36 20.16
N ARG A 141 -31.61 6.31 20.00
CA ARG A 141 -31.13 5.02 19.49
C ARG A 141 -30.48 5.14 18.12
N ALA A 142 -31.08 5.88 17.20
CA ALA A 142 -30.50 6.11 15.88
C ALA A 142 -29.16 6.86 15.96
N ALA A 143 -29.01 7.83 16.87
CA ALA A 143 -27.75 8.53 17.10
C ALA A 143 -26.66 7.59 17.66
N ASP A 144 -27.00 6.73 18.61
CA ASP A 144 -26.09 5.74 19.20
C ASP A 144 -25.67 4.67 18.17
N ASP A 145 -26.62 4.21 17.34
CA ASP A 145 -26.35 3.27 16.24
C ASP A 145 -25.42 3.91 15.19
N MET A 146 -25.66 5.17 14.81
CA MET A 146 -24.80 5.92 13.88
C MET A 146 -23.38 6.10 14.46
N LYS A 147 -23.26 6.39 15.74
CA LYS A 147 -21.95 6.49 16.40
C LYS A 147 -21.18 5.17 16.30
N SER A 148 -21.85 4.06 16.60
CA SER A 148 -21.24 2.71 16.54
C SER A 148 -20.82 2.34 15.12
N LEU A 149 -21.63 2.66 14.11
CA LEU A 149 -21.30 2.43 12.70
C LEU A 149 -20.10 3.27 12.24
N VAL A 150 -20.06 4.54 12.61
CA VAL A 150 -18.93 5.43 12.31
C VAL A 150 -17.66 4.86 12.93
N GLU A 151 -17.68 4.50 14.21
CA GLU A 151 -16.52 3.89 14.89
C GLU A 151 -16.06 2.58 14.22
N ALA A 152 -16.99 1.71 13.79
CA ALA A 152 -16.67 0.48 13.08
C ALA A 152 -16.02 0.72 11.70
N PHE A 153 -16.56 1.65 10.90
CA PHE A 153 -15.99 1.97 9.60
C PHE A 153 -14.60 2.61 9.72
N LEU A 154 -14.39 3.45 10.72
CA LEU A 154 -13.10 4.07 10.99
C LEU A 154 -12.07 3.04 11.46
N LEU A 155 -12.49 2.05 12.25
CA LEU A 155 -11.62 0.95 12.66
C LEU A 155 -11.14 0.14 11.44
N LEU A 156 -12.06 -0.22 10.54
CA LEU A 156 -11.75 -0.92 9.29
C LEU A 156 -10.79 -0.11 8.40
N ALA A 157 -10.99 1.20 8.30
CA ALA A 157 -10.11 2.07 7.54
C ALA A 157 -8.70 2.23 8.16
N ARG A 158 -8.55 1.97 9.46
CA ARG A 158 -7.28 2.06 10.19
C ARG A 158 -6.50 0.74 10.21
N GLU A 159 -7.17 -0.40 10.08
CA GLU A 159 -6.53 -1.73 10.07
C GLU A 159 -5.68 -1.95 8.81
N SER A 160 -6.07 -1.38 7.68
CA SER A 160 -5.29 -1.33 6.44
C SER A 160 -3.99 -0.53 6.53
N ASP A 161 -3.72 0.13 7.66
CA ASP A 161 -2.71 1.18 7.74
C ASP A 161 -1.40 0.78 8.42
N GLY A 162 -1.31 -0.44 8.98
CA GLY A 162 -0.10 -0.97 9.65
C GLY A 162 0.41 -0.15 10.86
N SER A 163 -0.22 1.00 11.14
CA SER A 163 0.12 2.01 12.14
C SER A 163 -0.60 1.77 13.47
N LEU A 164 -0.76 0.51 13.86
CA LEU A 164 -1.12 0.22 15.25
C LEU A 164 0.14 0.48 16.10
N THR A 165 0.12 1.55 16.90
CA THR A 165 1.08 1.73 17.98
C THR A 165 0.94 0.56 18.93
N THR A 166 1.80 -0.44 18.77
CA THR A 166 1.93 -1.56 19.68
C THR A 166 2.71 -1.09 20.90
N GLU A 167 2.00 -0.75 21.97
CA GLU A 167 2.61 -0.56 23.28
C GLU A 167 2.58 -1.89 24.04
N PRO A 168 3.64 -2.24 24.79
CA PRO A 168 3.64 -3.43 25.63
C PRO A 168 2.62 -3.23 26.76
N VAL A 169 1.45 -3.86 26.62
CA VAL A 169 0.39 -3.85 27.63
C VAL A 169 0.51 -5.09 28.51
N ASN A 170 0.42 -4.90 29.81
CA ASN A 170 0.30 -6.00 30.76
C ASN A 170 -1.12 -6.56 30.69
N VAL A 171 -1.26 -7.71 30.03
CA VAL A 171 -2.56 -8.38 29.83
C VAL A 171 -3.27 -8.70 31.15
N ASN A 172 -2.53 -8.96 32.24
CA ASN A 172 -3.13 -9.22 33.55
C ASN A 172 -3.76 -7.97 34.15
N GLU A 173 -3.19 -6.80 33.91
CA GLU A 173 -3.69 -5.52 34.41
C GLU A 173 -4.95 -5.10 33.63
N LEU A 174 -4.91 -5.25 32.31
CA LEU A 174 -6.07 -4.99 31.44
C LEU A 174 -7.24 -5.95 31.75
N LEU A 175 -6.95 -7.24 31.97
CA LEU A 175 -7.96 -8.22 32.37
C LEU A 175 -8.54 -7.92 33.76
N ALA A 176 -7.74 -7.43 34.70
CA ALA A 176 -8.23 -7.07 36.03
C ALA A 176 -9.12 -5.82 35.98
N GLU A 177 -8.76 -4.83 35.16
CA GLU A 177 -9.53 -3.61 34.95
C GLU A 177 -10.89 -3.91 34.28
N GLU A 178 -10.90 -4.74 33.24
CA GLU A 178 -12.15 -5.18 32.60
C GLU A 178 -12.97 -6.10 33.50
N ALA A 179 -12.34 -7.00 34.27
CA ALA A 179 -13.05 -7.85 35.22
C ALA A 179 -13.73 -7.03 36.32
N GLU A 180 -13.09 -5.96 36.81
CA GLU A 180 -13.71 -4.98 37.72
C GLU A 180 -14.83 -4.19 37.04
N HIS A 181 -14.67 -3.81 35.76
CA HIS A 181 -15.69 -3.12 34.98
C HIS A 181 -16.98 -3.95 34.80
N PHE A 182 -16.84 -5.26 34.58
CA PHE A 182 -17.98 -6.19 34.43
C PHE A 182 -18.49 -6.76 35.75
N ARG A 183 -17.79 -6.57 36.87
CA ARG A 183 -18.19 -7.06 38.21
C ARG A 183 -19.60 -6.62 38.64
N PRO A 184 -20.04 -5.36 38.46
CA PRO A 184 -21.38 -4.94 38.83
C PRO A 184 -22.50 -5.63 38.02
N LEU A 185 -22.17 -6.14 36.82
CA LEU A 185 -23.11 -6.84 35.94
C LEU A 185 -23.23 -8.34 36.29
N LEU A 186 -22.26 -8.88 37.05
CA LEU A 186 -22.19 -10.28 37.47
C LEU A 186 -22.75 -10.50 38.88
N GLU A 187 -22.85 -9.47 39.72
CA GLU A 187 -23.44 -9.55 41.07
C GLU A 187 -24.92 -10.00 41.09
N GLY A 188 -25.60 -9.99 39.93
CA GLY A 188 -27.01 -10.40 39.79
C GLY A 188 -27.26 -11.76 39.13
N LYS A 189 -26.24 -12.53 38.73
CA LYS A 189 -26.44 -13.84 38.07
C LYS A 189 -25.58 -14.93 38.71
N PRO A 190 -26.19 -16.02 39.24
CA PRO A 190 -25.42 -17.17 39.71
C PRO A 190 -24.71 -17.80 38.50
N LEU A 191 -23.38 -17.77 38.52
CA LEU A 191 -22.54 -18.51 37.58
C LEU A 191 -22.65 -20.00 37.96
N SER A 192 -23.29 -20.79 37.09
CA SER A 192 -23.29 -22.26 37.12
C SER A 192 -22.21 -22.81 36.21
#